data_AF-A0A848ZVU8-F1
#
_entry.id   AF-A0A848ZVU8-F1
#
_cell.length_a   1.000
_cell.length_b   1.000
_cell.length_c   1.000
_cell.angle_alpha   90.00
_cell.angle_beta   90.00
_cell.angle_gamma   90.00
#
_symmetry.space_group_name_H-M   'P 1'
#
loop_
_entity.id
_entity.type
_entity.pdbx_description
1 polymer ?
#
loop_
_entity_poly.entity_id
_entity_poly.type
_entity_poly.pdbx_seq_one_letter_code
_entity_poly.pdbx_strand_id
1 'polypeptide(L)'
;GLTQVPFGIQQYNSHNWFFNLSYYVGMEDDHDMGVKYMHTGEKFEYQLAFFKNAEELRFGNNTETSPNRYSYDITGRNKEINQFNGKFIYKFGEAAATRLGFSLEYGGLYNLDTEEMGEHAAIAVHYEITHGTWNGKAQFIVASHNPENAEGTPRDAVTMAAYGTPYEVASDFNMYSLAISKNVGVAWGPVTNLQFYNDFAYMQKKASGFTDSYMNVTGILVSAGNVYTYFDYAAGYNHSWLGGNFIDDFSKGNPNAKWEARFNINIGYYF
;
A
#
# COMPACT_ATOMS: atom_id res chain seq x y z
N GLY A 1 19.35 -2.76 -6.89
CA GLY A 1 19.31 -1.44 -6.25
C GLY A 1 17.94 -1.23 -5.65
N LEU A 2 17.56 0.01 -5.35
CA LEU A 2 16.21 0.34 -4.90
C LEU A 2 15.22 0.16 -6.06
N THR A 3 14.18 -0.66 -5.86
CA THR A 3 13.16 -0.90 -6.88
C THR A 3 11.84 -1.30 -6.24
N GLN A 4 10.72 -0.96 -6.89
CA GLN A 4 9.39 -1.28 -6.41
C GLN A 4 9.19 -2.80 -6.20
N VAL A 5 8.66 -3.18 -5.03
CA VAL A 5 8.27 -4.54 -4.65
C VAL A 5 7.11 -5.01 -5.53
N PRO A 6 7.21 -6.16 -6.22
CA PRO A 6 6.17 -6.64 -7.13
C PRO A 6 5.03 -7.28 -6.33
N PHE A 7 4.16 -6.45 -5.75
CA PHE A 7 3.00 -6.89 -4.97
C PHE A 7 1.75 -6.07 -5.33
N GLY A 8 0.57 -6.70 -5.24
CA GLY A 8 -0.72 -6.06 -5.47
C GLY A 8 -0.88 -5.39 -6.85
N ILE A 9 -1.82 -4.46 -6.98
CA ILE A 9 -1.99 -3.59 -8.15
C ILE A 9 -0.84 -2.57 -8.19
N GLN A 10 -0.28 -2.37 -9.38
CA GLN A 10 0.80 -1.41 -9.62
C GLN A 10 0.49 -0.53 -10.83
N GLN A 11 0.95 0.73 -10.87
CA GLN A 11 1.69 1.39 -9.79
C GLN A 11 0.77 1.89 -8.65
N TYR A 12 -0.48 2.21 -8.96
CA TYR A 12 -1.43 2.79 -8.01
C TYR A 12 -2.67 1.90 -7.88
N ASN A 13 -3.02 1.47 -6.66
CA ASN A 13 -4.24 0.72 -6.36
C ASN A 13 -5.49 1.63 -6.35
N SER A 14 -5.29 2.94 -6.30
CA SER A 14 -6.34 3.96 -6.30
C SER A 14 -6.27 4.90 -7.51
N HIS A 15 -7.15 5.91 -7.53
CA HIS A 15 -7.17 7.01 -8.50
C HIS A 15 -6.90 8.37 -7.86
N ASN A 16 -6.76 8.42 -6.54
CA ASN A 16 -6.60 9.64 -5.74
C ASN A 16 -5.14 9.88 -5.34
N TRP A 17 -4.84 11.04 -4.75
CA TRP A 17 -3.48 11.41 -4.36
C TRP A 17 -2.95 10.69 -3.11
N PHE A 18 -3.84 10.27 -2.19
CA PHE A 18 -3.49 9.64 -0.92
C PHE A 18 -3.15 8.15 -1.00
N PHE A 19 -3.11 7.57 -2.20
CA PHE A 19 -3.05 6.11 -2.40
C PHE A 19 -4.26 5.38 -1.78
N ASN A 20 -4.18 4.06 -1.64
CA ASN A 20 -5.15 3.26 -0.89
C ASN A 20 -4.61 2.93 0.51
N LEU A 21 -5.45 2.36 1.39
CA LEU A 21 -5.08 1.93 2.73
C LEU A 21 -3.87 0.97 2.73
N SER A 22 -3.72 0.17 1.67
CA SER A 22 -2.55 -0.72 1.47
C SER A 22 -1.21 0.01 1.51
N TYR A 23 -1.15 1.27 1.07
CA TYR A 23 0.09 2.05 1.06
C TYR A 23 0.64 2.24 2.48
N TYR A 24 -0.24 2.59 3.42
CA TYR A 24 0.11 2.87 4.81
C TYR A 24 0.49 1.63 5.63
N VAL A 25 0.52 0.44 5.03
CA VAL A 25 0.93 -0.81 5.69
C VAL A 25 1.94 -1.61 4.83
N GLY A 26 2.66 -0.93 3.93
CA GLY A 26 3.74 -1.54 3.14
C GLY A 26 3.28 -2.41 1.96
N MET A 27 1.98 -2.42 1.64
CA MET A 27 1.41 -3.35 0.65
C MET A 27 1.06 -2.68 -0.69
N GLU A 28 1.46 -1.43 -0.89
CA GLU A 28 1.30 -0.67 -2.14
C GLU A 28 2.43 0.34 -2.30
N ASP A 29 2.87 0.56 -3.55
CA ASP A 29 3.95 1.48 -3.94
C ASP A 29 5.24 1.38 -3.11
N ASP A 30 5.53 0.17 -2.64
CA ASP A 30 6.65 -0.10 -1.76
C ASP A 30 7.96 -0.41 -2.53
N HIS A 31 9.13 -0.06 -1.99
CA HIS A 31 10.42 0.00 -2.68
C HIS A 31 11.58 -0.48 -1.80
N ASP A 32 12.23 -1.54 -2.27
CA ASP A 32 13.24 -2.25 -1.50
C ASP A 32 14.58 -2.40 -2.23
N MET A 33 15.62 -2.73 -1.46
CA MET A 33 16.98 -2.92 -1.95
C MET A 33 17.19 -4.36 -2.41
N GLY A 34 17.18 -4.56 -3.73
CA GLY A 34 17.23 -5.92 -4.28
C GLY A 34 17.54 -6.02 -5.77
N VAL A 35 17.18 -7.19 -6.32
CA VAL A 35 17.24 -7.50 -7.75
C VAL A 35 15.84 -7.92 -8.18
N LYS A 36 15.35 -7.31 -9.26
CA LYS A 36 14.05 -7.62 -9.86
C LYS A 36 14.22 -7.98 -11.32
N TYR A 37 13.58 -9.07 -11.72
CA TYR A 37 13.37 -9.46 -13.10
C TYR A 37 11.91 -9.22 -13.49
N MET A 38 11.67 -8.68 -14.67
CA MET A 38 10.33 -8.41 -15.18
C MET A 38 10.22 -8.85 -16.64
N HIS A 39 9.11 -9.51 -16.95
CA HIS A 39 8.68 -9.77 -18.31
C HIS A 39 7.31 -9.15 -18.56
N THR A 40 7.19 -8.40 -19.66
CA THR A 40 5.95 -7.75 -20.09
C THR A 40 5.56 -8.25 -21.47
N GLY A 41 4.58 -9.15 -21.53
CA GLY A 41 4.00 -9.64 -22.77
C GLY A 41 2.58 -9.11 -23.01
N GLU A 42 2.01 -9.46 -24.17
CA GLU A 42 0.63 -9.08 -24.53
C GLU A 42 -0.40 -9.79 -23.65
N LYS A 43 -0.21 -11.08 -23.38
CA LYS A 43 -1.16 -11.91 -22.62
C LYS A 43 -0.76 -12.11 -21.17
N PHE A 44 0.55 -12.10 -20.89
CA PHE A 44 1.10 -12.39 -19.57
C PHE A 44 2.15 -11.36 -19.17
N GLU A 45 2.13 -10.95 -17.92
CA GLU A 45 3.26 -10.26 -17.26
C GLU A 45 3.66 -11.06 -16.03
N TYR A 46 4.94 -11.04 -15.71
CA TYR A 46 5.40 -11.57 -14.44
C TYR A 46 6.63 -10.82 -13.95
N GLN A 47 6.73 -10.72 -12.63
CA GLN A 47 7.83 -10.11 -11.92
C GLN A 47 8.31 -11.08 -10.85
N LEU A 48 9.62 -11.24 -10.74
CA LEU A 48 10.29 -12.02 -9.70
C LEU A 48 11.33 -11.11 -9.07
N ALA A 49 11.36 -11.05 -7.75
CA ALA A 49 12.32 -10.21 -7.04
C ALA A 49 12.88 -10.92 -5.81
N PHE A 50 14.12 -10.55 -5.48
CA PHE A 50 14.74 -10.83 -4.21
C PHE A 50 15.25 -9.52 -3.62
N PHE A 51 14.89 -9.26 -2.36
CA PHE A 51 15.28 -8.08 -1.61
C PHE A 51 16.12 -8.48 -0.40
N LYS A 52 17.31 -7.88 -0.29
CA LYS A 52 18.21 -8.17 0.82
C LYS A 52 17.72 -7.50 2.11
N ASN A 53 17.10 -6.34 1.97
CA ASN A 53 16.60 -5.47 3.02
C ASN A 53 15.62 -4.44 2.44
N ALA A 54 14.83 -3.85 3.34
CA ALA A 54 14.01 -2.66 3.12
C ALA A 54 14.80 -1.42 2.64
N GLU A 55 14.13 -0.28 2.41
CA GLU A 55 14.81 1.00 2.16
C GLU A 55 15.75 1.37 3.33
N GLU A 56 17.07 1.28 3.10
CA GLU A 56 18.08 1.53 4.13
C GLU A 56 18.94 2.75 3.84
N LEU A 57 18.93 3.70 4.78
CA LEU A 57 19.82 4.87 4.75
C LEU A 57 21.13 4.64 5.51
N ARG A 58 21.16 3.63 6.39
CA ARG A 58 22.33 3.27 7.20
C ARG A 58 22.58 1.77 7.07
N PHE A 59 23.56 1.41 6.25
CA PHE A 59 23.93 0.01 6.06
C PHE A 59 24.56 -0.56 7.35
N GLY A 60 23.89 -1.53 7.96
CA GLY A 60 24.34 -2.21 9.18
C GLY A 60 23.28 -3.16 9.74
N ASN A 61 23.74 -4.22 10.40
CA ASN A 61 22.84 -5.25 10.96
C ASN A 61 22.31 -4.88 12.35
N ASN A 62 22.98 -3.99 13.08
CA ASN A 62 22.70 -3.74 14.51
C ASN A 62 22.05 -2.36 14.77
N THR A 63 21.52 -1.73 13.71
CA THR A 63 20.85 -0.44 13.81
C THR A 63 19.44 -0.55 13.26
N GLU A 64 18.52 0.12 13.93
CA GLU A 64 17.12 0.24 13.51
C GLU A 64 17.04 0.89 12.13
N THR A 65 16.06 0.45 11.34
CA THR A 65 15.78 1.01 10.02
C THR A 65 15.32 2.47 10.18
N SER A 66 15.92 3.39 9.42
CA SER A 66 15.58 4.82 9.52
C SER A 66 14.11 5.08 9.15
N PRO A 67 13.34 5.87 9.93
CA PRO A 67 11.97 6.23 9.59
C PRO A 67 11.89 7.28 8.47
N ASN A 68 13.00 7.95 8.13
CA ASN A 68 13.07 9.01 7.10
C ASN A 68 13.12 8.42 5.67
N ARG A 69 12.11 7.64 5.30
CA ARG A 69 12.03 6.89 4.05
C ARG A 69 10.68 7.09 3.38
N TYR A 70 10.57 6.70 2.11
CA TYR A 70 9.33 6.81 1.35
C TYR A 70 8.39 5.62 1.63
N SER A 71 8.98 4.44 1.72
CA SER A 71 8.30 3.16 1.87
C SER A 71 7.93 2.81 3.31
N TYR A 72 6.79 2.15 3.47
CA TYR A 72 6.28 1.73 4.79
C TYR A 72 6.74 0.31 5.11
N ASP A 73 7.98 0.22 5.55
CA ASP A 73 8.59 -1.04 5.96
C ASP A 73 8.44 -1.28 7.46
N ILE A 74 8.72 -2.50 7.92
CA ILE A 74 8.90 -2.79 9.35
C ILE A 74 10.15 -2.07 9.89
N THR A 75 10.07 -1.58 11.13
CA THR A 75 11.16 -0.91 11.84
C THR A 75 11.14 -1.17 13.35
N GLY A 76 11.86 -0.35 14.12
CA GLY A 76 12.05 -0.48 15.55
C GLY A 76 13.02 -1.61 15.82
N ARG A 77 12.55 -2.62 16.55
CA ARG A 77 13.38 -3.77 16.93
C ARG A 77 13.39 -4.90 15.91
N ASN A 78 12.68 -4.77 14.80
CA ASN A 78 12.63 -5.75 13.72
C ASN A 78 13.05 -5.13 12.38
N LYS A 79 13.60 -5.96 11.49
CA LYS A 79 14.02 -5.58 10.13
C LYS A 79 13.60 -6.62 9.11
N GLU A 80 12.99 -6.20 8.01
CA GLU A 80 12.76 -7.07 6.86
C GLU A 80 14.07 -7.36 6.15
N ILE A 81 14.38 -8.65 6.01
CA ILE A 81 15.56 -9.11 5.29
C ILE A 81 15.29 -10.40 4.52
N ASN A 82 16.00 -10.55 3.38
CA ASN A 82 15.96 -11.75 2.54
C ASN A 82 14.54 -12.13 2.09
N GLN A 83 13.86 -11.17 1.48
CA GLN A 83 12.49 -11.32 0.99
C GLN A 83 12.46 -11.75 -0.48
N PHE A 84 11.56 -12.67 -0.81
CA PHE A 84 11.24 -13.06 -2.17
C PHE A 84 9.82 -12.62 -2.53
N ASN A 85 9.67 -12.04 -3.72
CA ASN A 85 8.37 -11.68 -4.24
C ASN A 85 8.16 -12.28 -5.64
N GLY A 86 6.91 -12.66 -5.90
CA GLY A 86 6.46 -13.10 -7.21
C GLY A 86 5.13 -12.46 -7.54
N LYS A 87 4.99 -11.95 -8.77
CA LYS A 87 3.73 -11.41 -9.27
C LYS A 87 3.48 -11.91 -10.68
N PHE A 88 2.23 -12.26 -10.96
CA PHE A 88 1.78 -12.73 -12.25
C PHE A 88 0.51 -11.99 -12.64
N ILE A 89 0.39 -11.59 -13.91
CA ILE A 89 -0.79 -10.95 -14.46
C ILE A 89 -1.19 -11.65 -15.75
N TYR A 90 -2.46 -12.03 -15.84
CA TYR A 90 -3.13 -12.48 -17.04
C TYR A 90 -3.99 -11.35 -17.62
N LYS A 91 -3.74 -11.00 -18.89
CA LYS A 91 -4.50 -9.97 -19.62
C LYS A 91 -5.48 -10.62 -20.60
N PHE A 92 -6.69 -10.10 -20.64
CA PHE A 92 -7.74 -10.59 -21.53
C PHE A 92 -8.82 -9.53 -21.77
N GLY A 93 -9.76 -9.88 -22.66
CA GLY A 93 -10.90 -9.04 -23.01
C GLY A 93 -10.66 -8.25 -24.30
N GLU A 94 -11.66 -8.26 -25.19
CA GLU A 94 -11.63 -7.53 -26.46
C GLU A 94 -12.31 -6.17 -26.32
N ALA A 95 -13.51 -6.15 -25.73
CA ALA A 95 -14.29 -4.93 -25.52
C ALA A 95 -13.87 -4.15 -24.26
N ALA A 96 -13.21 -4.81 -23.31
CA ALA A 96 -12.69 -4.21 -22.08
C ALA A 96 -11.28 -4.75 -21.84
N ALA A 97 -10.34 -3.87 -21.52
CA ALA A 97 -8.98 -4.27 -21.18
C ALA A 97 -8.99 -4.74 -19.72
N THR A 98 -8.83 -6.04 -19.52
CA THR A 98 -8.90 -6.68 -18.20
C THR A 98 -7.57 -7.29 -17.81
N ARG A 99 -7.22 -7.17 -16.53
CA ARG A 99 -6.04 -7.76 -15.90
C ARG A 99 -6.47 -8.51 -14.65
N LEU A 100 -6.18 -9.80 -14.57
CA LEU A 100 -6.29 -10.59 -13.35
C LEU A 100 -4.87 -10.92 -12.87
N GLY A 101 -4.55 -10.62 -11.62
CA GLY A 101 -3.23 -10.88 -11.08
C GLY A 101 -3.22 -11.54 -9.72
N PHE A 102 -2.07 -12.14 -9.44
CA PHE A 102 -1.74 -12.80 -8.19
C PHE A 102 -0.36 -12.35 -7.75
N SER A 103 -0.18 -12.07 -6.47
CA SER A 103 1.12 -11.73 -5.88
C SER A 103 1.38 -12.58 -4.65
N LEU A 104 2.66 -12.87 -4.41
CA LEU A 104 3.18 -13.57 -3.25
C LEU A 104 4.42 -12.84 -2.73
N GLU A 105 4.56 -12.85 -1.42
CA GLU A 105 5.67 -12.28 -0.66
C GLU A 105 6.01 -13.21 0.49
N TYR A 106 7.30 -13.44 0.70
CA TYR A 106 7.82 -14.18 1.85
C TYR A 106 9.23 -13.70 2.19
N GLY A 107 9.48 -13.36 3.45
CA GLY A 107 10.78 -12.88 3.89
C GLY A 107 11.01 -13.07 5.39
N GLY A 108 12.21 -12.72 5.83
CA GLY A 108 12.62 -12.82 7.23
C GLY A 108 12.43 -11.52 7.99
N LEU A 109 12.08 -11.63 9.27
CA LEU A 109 12.05 -10.51 10.22
C LEU A 109 13.17 -10.70 11.25
N TYR A 110 14.30 -10.02 11.03
CA TYR A 110 15.43 -10.07 11.95
C TYR A 110 15.20 -9.18 13.16
N ASN A 111 15.20 -9.76 14.36
CA ASN A 111 15.03 -9.02 15.59
C ASN A 111 16.39 -8.58 16.17
N LEU A 112 16.50 -7.30 16.51
CA LEU A 112 17.75 -6.69 16.98
C LEU A 112 18.11 -7.03 18.44
N ASP A 113 17.14 -7.49 19.24
CA ASP A 113 17.33 -7.83 20.65
C ASP A 113 17.63 -9.32 20.84
N THR A 114 16.90 -10.19 20.15
CA THR A 114 17.07 -11.65 20.24
C THR A 114 18.10 -12.18 19.26
N GLU A 115 18.44 -11.42 18.21
CA GLU A 115 19.24 -11.86 17.07
C GLU A 115 18.62 -13.05 16.30
N GLU A 116 17.34 -13.33 16.53
CA GLU A 116 16.60 -14.40 15.89
C GLU A 116 15.87 -13.92 14.63
N MET A 117 15.55 -14.87 13.76
CA MET A 117 14.85 -14.63 12.50
C MET A 117 13.42 -15.12 12.62
N GLY A 118 12.48 -14.18 12.70
CA GLY A 118 11.07 -14.45 12.43
C GLY A 118 10.77 -14.42 10.94
N GLU A 119 9.49 -14.39 10.58
CA GLU A 119 9.06 -14.42 9.19
C GLU A 119 7.87 -13.51 8.93
N HIS A 120 7.73 -13.06 7.69
CA HIS A 120 6.52 -12.42 7.20
C HIS A 120 6.13 -13.00 5.84
N ALA A 121 4.84 -12.99 5.57
CA ALA A 121 4.28 -13.51 4.33
C ALA A 121 3.03 -12.74 3.94
N ALA A 122 2.84 -12.52 2.65
CA ALA A 122 1.62 -11.96 2.12
C ALA A 122 1.23 -12.61 0.77
N ILE A 123 -0.08 -12.69 0.53
CA ILE A 123 -0.63 -13.07 -0.77
C ILE A 123 -1.68 -12.05 -1.21
N ALA A 124 -1.78 -11.81 -2.50
CA ALA A 124 -2.81 -10.95 -3.08
C ALA A 124 -3.46 -11.55 -4.31
N VAL A 125 -4.76 -11.33 -4.47
CA VAL A 125 -5.47 -11.47 -5.74
C VAL A 125 -6.03 -10.11 -6.11
N HIS A 126 -5.85 -9.70 -7.36
CA HIS A 126 -6.30 -8.41 -7.82
C HIS A 126 -6.84 -8.42 -9.24
N TYR A 127 -7.75 -7.51 -9.52
CA TYR A 127 -8.46 -7.41 -10.78
C TYR A 127 -8.57 -5.95 -11.20
N GLU A 128 -8.24 -5.66 -12.45
CA GLU A 128 -8.40 -4.34 -13.06
C GLU A 128 -9.16 -4.46 -14.37
N ILE A 129 -10.08 -3.54 -14.62
CA ILE A 129 -10.84 -3.48 -15.86
C ILE A 129 -10.98 -2.03 -16.34
N THR A 130 -10.71 -1.81 -17.62
CA THR A 130 -10.98 -0.54 -18.30
C THR A 130 -11.94 -0.79 -19.45
N HIS A 131 -13.11 -0.14 -19.40
CA HIS A 131 -14.12 -0.24 -20.45
C HIS A 131 -14.62 1.16 -20.84
N GLY A 132 -14.23 1.61 -22.03
CA GLY A 132 -14.49 2.97 -22.49
C GLY A 132 -13.87 3.99 -21.53
N THR A 133 -14.71 4.86 -20.94
CA THR A 133 -14.28 5.90 -20.00
C THR A 133 -14.21 5.44 -18.55
N TRP A 134 -14.61 4.20 -18.25
CA TRP A 134 -14.65 3.65 -16.90
C TRP A 134 -13.40 2.84 -16.60
N ASN A 135 -12.89 2.96 -15.38
CA ASN A 135 -11.89 2.05 -14.81
C ASN A 135 -12.39 1.53 -13.46
N GLY A 136 -12.16 0.24 -13.21
CA GLY A 136 -12.45 -0.40 -11.94
C GLY A 136 -11.28 -1.25 -11.50
N LYS A 137 -11.00 -1.26 -10.19
CA LYS A 137 -9.95 -2.06 -9.56
C LYS A 137 -10.50 -2.70 -8.29
N ALA A 138 -10.15 -3.96 -8.06
CA ALA A 138 -10.48 -4.68 -6.83
C ALA A 138 -9.29 -5.52 -6.39
N GLN A 139 -9.02 -5.57 -5.09
CA GLN A 139 -7.91 -6.35 -4.55
C GLN A 139 -8.25 -6.90 -3.17
N PHE A 140 -7.74 -8.10 -2.91
CA PHE A 140 -7.76 -8.77 -1.63
C PHE A 140 -6.34 -9.20 -1.26
N ILE A 141 -5.92 -8.90 -0.02
CA ILE A 141 -4.63 -9.29 0.53
C ILE A 141 -4.86 -10.05 1.84
N VAL A 142 -4.02 -11.06 2.09
CA VAL A 142 -3.80 -11.64 3.41
C VAL A 142 -2.33 -11.44 3.73
N ALA A 143 -2.03 -10.86 4.89
CA ALA A 143 -0.67 -10.60 5.34
C ALA A 143 -0.49 -11.07 6.79
N SER A 144 0.70 -11.58 7.09
CA SER A 144 1.10 -12.02 8.43
C SER A 144 2.55 -11.67 8.71
N HIS A 145 2.81 -11.25 9.95
CA HIS A 145 4.13 -10.88 10.45
C HIS A 145 4.35 -11.58 11.79
N ASN A 146 5.33 -12.47 11.86
CA ASN A 146 5.64 -13.24 13.06
C ASN A 146 7.12 -13.02 13.46
N PRO A 147 7.44 -11.87 14.09
CA PRO A 147 8.79 -11.59 14.57
C PRO A 147 9.15 -12.42 15.81
N GLU A 148 10.41 -12.81 15.94
CA GLU A 148 10.95 -13.44 17.16
C GLU A 148 11.33 -12.37 18.20
N ASN A 149 10.32 -11.64 18.68
CA ASN A 149 10.50 -10.58 19.69
C ASN A 149 10.98 -11.17 21.04
N ALA A 150 11.70 -10.34 21.81
CA ALA A 150 12.15 -10.66 23.16
C ALA A 150 11.01 -11.07 24.09
N GLU A 151 11.30 -11.97 25.04
CA GLU A 151 10.32 -12.51 25.99
C GLU A 151 9.53 -11.39 26.68
N GLY A 152 8.20 -11.53 26.73
CA GLY A 152 7.30 -10.54 27.31
C GLY A 152 6.88 -9.41 26.36
N THR A 153 7.46 -9.33 25.16
CA THR A 153 7.03 -8.37 24.13
C THR A 153 5.91 -8.97 23.27
N PRO A 154 4.73 -8.32 23.15
CA PRO A 154 3.65 -8.79 22.29
C PRO A 154 4.06 -8.94 20.82
N ARG A 155 3.34 -9.79 20.09
CA ARG A 155 3.53 -10.06 18.65
C ARG A 155 2.29 -9.76 17.81
N ASP A 156 1.27 -9.16 18.41
CA ASP A 156 0.00 -8.80 17.77
C ASP A 156 0.08 -7.51 16.96
N ALA A 157 1.13 -6.72 17.15
CA ALA A 157 1.48 -5.56 16.32
C ALA A 157 2.97 -5.55 15.94
N VAL A 158 3.24 -4.95 14.78
CA VAL A 158 4.58 -4.58 14.31
C VAL A 158 4.68 -3.06 14.23
N THR A 159 5.88 -2.52 14.38
CA THR A 159 6.13 -1.11 14.11
C THR A 159 6.51 -0.93 12.65
N MET A 160 5.78 -0.06 11.94
CA MET A 160 6.15 0.41 10.60
C MET A 160 6.49 1.89 10.65
N ALA A 161 7.25 2.37 9.67
CA ALA A 161 7.55 3.79 9.57
C ALA A 161 7.77 4.26 8.14
N ALA A 162 7.43 5.52 7.89
CA ALA A 162 7.88 6.32 6.76
C ALA A 162 7.78 7.81 7.15
N TYR A 163 8.32 8.70 6.32
CA TYR A 163 8.23 10.16 6.51
C TYR A 163 8.64 10.66 7.91
N GLY A 164 9.58 9.96 8.54
CA GLY A 164 10.18 10.35 9.82
C GLY A 164 9.38 9.96 11.07
N THR A 165 8.27 9.22 10.94
CA THR A 165 7.45 8.84 12.11
C THR A 165 7.06 7.36 12.07
N PRO A 166 7.28 6.60 13.17
CA PRO A 166 6.77 5.24 13.31
C PRO A 166 5.34 5.19 13.86
N TYR A 167 4.63 4.11 13.55
CA TYR A 167 3.36 3.74 14.16
C TYR A 167 3.20 2.22 14.17
N GLU A 168 2.24 1.75 14.94
CA GLU A 168 1.92 0.33 15.06
C GLU A 168 0.89 -0.09 14.02
N VAL A 169 1.11 -1.26 13.44
CA VAL A 169 0.23 -1.94 12.50
C VAL A 169 -0.06 -3.33 13.06
N ALA A 170 -1.30 -3.81 12.93
CA ALA A 170 -1.61 -5.19 13.30
C ALA A 170 -0.71 -6.17 12.55
N SER A 171 -0.14 -7.16 13.24
CA SER A 171 0.77 -8.13 12.62
C SER A 171 0.08 -8.98 11.56
N ASP A 172 -1.18 -9.36 11.81
CA ASP A 172 -1.96 -10.20 10.92
C ASP A 172 -3.25 -9.49 10.50
N PHE A 173 -3.47 -9.39 9.19
CA PHE A 173 -4.66 -8.75 8.65
C PHE A 173 -5.08 -9.28 7.28
N ASN A 174 -6.37 -9.08 6.99
CA ASN A 174 -6.88 -9.13 5.63
C ASN A 174 -7.13 -7.69 5.14
N MET A 175 -6.76 -7.38 3.91
CA MET A 175 -7.06 -6.08 3.28
C MET A 175 -7.98 -6.27 2.09
N TYR A 176 -8.97 -5.40 1.94
CA TYR A 176 -9.90 -5.38 0.82
C TYR A 176 -9.90 -3.97 0.24
N SER A 177 -9.75 -3.82 -1.08
CA SER A 177 -9.90 -2.55 -1.77
C SER A 177 -10.82 -2.65 -2.98
N LEU A 178 -11.58 -1.59 -3.21
CA LEU A 178 -12.42 -1.40 -4.40
C LEU A 178 -12.32 0.06 -4.83
N ALA A 179 -11.97 0.27 -6.09
CA ALA A 179 -11.77 1.57 -6.69
C ALA A 179 -12.53 1.65 -8.02
N ILE A 180 -13.19 2.78 -8.26
CA ILE A 180 -13.87 3.05 -9.52
C ILE A 180 -13.65 4.49 -9.96
N SER A 181 -13.44 4.68 -11.25
CA SER A 181 -13.34 6.01 -11.84
C SER A 181 -14.08 6.11 -13.18
N LYS A 182 -14.43 7.35 -13.54
CA LYS A 182 -15.01 7.70 -14.82
C LYS A 182 -14.39 8.98 -15.36
N ASN A 183 -13.86 8.91 -16.56
CA ASN A 183 -13.40 10.07 -17.32
C ASN A 183 -14.57 10.75 -18.03
N VAL A 184 -14.62 12.07 -17.94
CA VAL A 184 -15.59 12.93 -18.64
C VAL A 184 -14.80 14.02 -19.36
N GLY A 185 -14.72 13.88 -20.69
CA GLY A 185 -14.11 14.89 -21.54
C GLY A 185 -14.92 16.19 -21.52
N VAL A 186 -14.24 17.33 -21.39
CA VAL A 186 -14.83 18.67 -21.38
C VAL A 186 -14.03 19.60 -22.30
N ALA A 187 -14.64 20.72 -22.70
CA ALA A 187 -14.01 21.74 -23.54
C ALA A 187 -14.03 23.11 -22.85
N TRP A 188 -13.46 23.18 -21.65
CA TRP A 188 -13.49 24.37 -20.78
C TRP A 188 -12.16 25.13 -20.83
N GLY A 189 -11.78 25.57 -22.04
CA GLY A 189 -10.48 26.19 -22.26
C GLY A 189 -9.34 25.17 -22.04
N PRO A 190 -8.40 25.42 -21.09
CA PRO A 190 -7.30 24.50 -20.85
C PRO A 190 -7.75 23.18 -20.22
N VAL A 191 -8.90 23.14 -19.52
CA VAL A 191 -9.41 21.92 -18.88
C VAL A 191 -10.04 21.01 -19.92
N THR A 192 -9.51 19.80 -20.06
CA THR A 192 -9.89 18.84 -21.10
C THR A 192 -10.56 17.58 -20.56
N ASN A 193 -10.33 17.23 -19.30
CA ASN A 193 -10.88 16.02 -18.69
C ASN A 193 -11.12 16.20 -17.19
N LEU A 194 -12.24 15.62 -16.74
CA LEU A 194 -12.56 15.43 -15.33
C LEU A 194 -12.67 13.93 -15.08
N GLN A 195 -11.78 13.38 -14.25
CA GLN A 195 -11.88 12.00 -13.80
C GLN A 195 -12.48 11.97 -12.41
N PHE A 196 -13.74 11.55 -12.30
CA PHE A 196 -14.42 11.37 -11.02
C PHE A 196 -14.09 9.98 -10.48
N TYR A 197 -13.84 9.85 -9.18
CA TYR A 197 -13.52 8.56 -8.58
C TYR A 197 -14.02 8.41 -7.15
N ASN A 198 -14.17 7.13 -6.75
CA ASN A 198 -14.27 6.72 -5.37
C ASN A 198 -13.38 5.49 -5.14
N ASP A 199 -12.50 5.59 -4.16
CA ASP A 199 -11.58 4.53 -3.76
C ASP A 199 -11.83 4.18 -2.29
N PHE A 200 -12.17 2.92 -2.02
CA PHE A 200 -12.44 2.42 -0.68
C PHE A 200 -11.49 1.29 -0.32
N ALA A 201 -11.14 1.22 0.96
CA ALA A 201 -10.48 0.06 1.53
C ALA A 201 -10.81 -0.19 3.00
N TYR A 202 -10.61 -1.45 3.37
CA TYR A 202 -10.93 -2.02 4.66
C TYR A 202 -9.82 -2.99 5.07
N MET A 203 -9.26 -2.77 6.25
CA MET A 203 -8.29 -3.64 6.90
C MET A 203 -8.95 -4.35 8.07
N GLN A 204 -9.17 -5.65 7.90
CA GLN A 204 -9.66 -6.54 8.94
C GLN A 204 -8.49 -7.07 9.76
N LYS A 205 -8.40 -6.67 11.02
CA LYS A 205 -7.32 -7.07 11.93
C LYS A 205 -7.66 -8.42 12.58
N LYS A 206 -6.68 -9.31 12.71
CA LYS A 206 -6.92 -10.66 13.28
C LYS A 206 -6.74 -10.73 14.79
N ALA A 207 -5.94 -9.83 15.37
CA ALA A 207 -5.68 -9.82 16.80
C ALA A 207 -6.97 -9.55 17.61
N SER A 208 -7.15 -10.31 18.70
CA SER A 208 -8.32 -10.17 19.56
C SER A 208 -8.35 -8.80 20.24
N GLY A 209 -9.51 -8.14 20.20
CA GLY A 209 -9.69 -6.81 20.81
C GLY A 209 -9.16 -5.64 19.96
N PHE A 210 -8.58 -5.91 18.78
CA PHE A 210 -8.23 -4.86 17.83
C PHE A 210 -9.49 -4.42 17.08
N THR A 211 -9.55 -3.13 16.73
CA THR A 211 -10.65 -2.57 15.95
C THR A 211 -10.17 -2.27 14.53
N ASP A 212 -10.93 -2.71 13.54
CA ASP A 212 -10.58 -2.57 12.12
C ASP A 212 -10.38 -1.12 11.66
N SER A 213 -9.70 -0.97 10.52
CA SER A 213 -9.38 0.30 9.88
C SER A 213 -10.05 0.42 8.51
N TYR A 214 -10.44 1.64 8.15
CA TYR A 214 -11.09 1.94 6.87
C TYR A 214 -10.56 3.24 6.27
N MET A 215 -10.58 3.30 4.95
CA MET A 215 -10.28 4.49 4.17
C MET A 215 -11.29 4.63 3.03
N ASN A 216 -11.80 5.84 2.81
CA ASN A 216 -12.58 6.19 1.63
C ASN A 216 -12.08 7.53 1.08
N VAL A 217 -11.76 7.58 -0.20
CA VAL A 217 -11.43 8.82 -0.90
C VAL A 217 -12.38 9.01 -2.06
N THR A 218 -13.13 10.11 -2.02
CA THR A 218 -13.94 10.57 -3.15
C THR A 218 -13.32 11.83 -3.71
N GLY A 219 -13.17 11.91 -5.03
CA GLY A 219 -12.54 13.08 -5.60
C GLY A 219 -12.70 13.22 -7.10
N ILE A 220 -12.02 14.24 -7.61
CA ILE A 220 -11.94 14.56 -9.03
C ILE A 220 -10.50 14.92 -9.38
N LEU A 221 -9.96 14.27 -10.40
CA LEU A 221 -8.74 14.70 -11.06
C LEU A 221 -9.10 15.57 -12.27
N VAL A 222 -8.63 16.82 -12.24
CA VAL A 222 -8.78 17.79 -13.31
C VAL A 222 -7.51 17.81 -14.14
N SER A 223 -7.64 17.54 -15.44
CA SER A 223 -6.54 17.65 -16.40
C SER A 223 -6.66 18.95 -17.19
N ALA A 224 -5.62 19.78 -17.14
CA ALA A 224 -5.56 21.09 -17.79
C ALA A 224 -4.20 21.34 -18.47
N GLY A 225 -4.05 20.89 -19.71
CA GLY A 225 -2.75 20.88 -20.40
C GLY A 225 -1.73 20.06 -19.61
N ASN A 226 -0.66 20.72 -19.16
CA ASN A 226 0.41 20.11 -18.35
C ASN A 226 0.12 20.10 -16.84
N VAL A 227 -1.01 20.67 -16.41
CA VAL A 227 -1.41 20.73 -15.00
C VAL A 227 -2.42 19.63 -14.71
N TYR A 228 -2.13 18.84 -13.68
CA TYR A 228 -3.00 17.81 -13.14
C TYR A 228 -3.32 18.17 -11.70
N THR A 229 -4.59 18.32 -11.36
CA THR A 229 -5.01 18.73 -10.01
C THR A 229 -6.00 17.76 -9.42
N TYR A 230 -5.65 17.15 -8.29
CA TYR A 230 -6.54 16.32 -7.49
C TYR A 230 -7.32 17.19 -6.51
N PHE A 231 -8.63 16.95 -6.44
CA PHE A 231 -9.51 17.49 -5.41
C PHE A 231 -10.09 16.30 -4.65
N ASP A 232 -9.56 16.04 -3.45
CA ASP A 232 -9.85 14.85 -2.67
C ASP A 232 -10.58 15.18 -1.37
N TYR A 233 -11.63 14.42 -1.08
CA TYR A 233 -12.17 14.27 0.26
C TYR A 233 -11.79 12.87 0.75
N ALA A 234 -10.75 12.80 1.57
CA ALA A 234 -10.23 11.57 2.14
C ALA A 234 -10.72 11.40 3.58
N ALA A 235 -11.41 10.31 3.86
CA ALA A 235 -11.93 9.98 5.18
C ALA A 235 -11.37 8.65 5.67
N GLY A 236 -11.05 8.57 6.95
CA GLY A 236 -10.55 7.36 7.60
C GLY A 236 -11.23 7.07 8.93
N TYR A 237 -11.31 5.79 9.28
CA TYR A 237 -11.74 5.29 10.59
C TYR A 237 -10.61 4.40 11.10
N ASN A 238 -10.12 4.66 12.33
CA ASN A 238 -8.90 4.03 12.84
C ASN A 238 -7.78 4.07 11.80
N HIS A 239 -7.39 5.26 11.38
CA HIS A 239 -6.46 5.44 10.28
C HIS A 239 -5.37 6.42 10.68
N SER A 240 -4.14 5.98 10.96
CA SER A 240 -3.11 6.85 11.56
C SER A 240 -2.88 8.17 10.83
N TRP A 241 -3.08 8.20 9.51
CA TRP A 241 -2.92 9.41 8.68
C TRP A 241 -4.17 10.27 8.48
N LEU A 242 -5.36 9.77 8.77
CA LEU A 242 -6.62 10.47 8.54
C LEU A 242 -7.49 10.59 9.79
N GLY A 243 -7.19 9.78 10.82
CA GLY A 243 -7.85 9.65 12.10
C GLY A 243 -7.15 10.40 13.22
N GLY A 244 -7.68 10.22 14.44
CA GLY A 244 -7.32 11.01 15.60
C GLY A 244 -6.10 10.52 16.38
N ASN A 245 -5.74 9.23 16.30
CA ASN A 245 -4.54 8.71 16.93
C ASN A 245 -3.55 8.19 15.88
N PHE A 246 -2.39 8.84 15.77
CA PHE A 246 -1.36 8.41 14.84
C PHE A 246 -0.69 7.08 15.23
N ILE A 247 -0.61 6.78 16.54
CA ILE A 247 0.30 5.75 17.06
C ILE A 247 -0.21 4.33 16.81
N ASP A 248 -1.46 4.03 17.15
CA ASP A 248 -1.98 2.65 17.22
C ASP A 248 -3.29 2.45 16.47
N ASP A 249 -3.71 3.41 15.64
CA ASP A 249 -4.94 3.33 14.86
C ASP A 249 -4.93 2.15 13.87
N PHE A 250 -3.77 1.76 13.32
CA PHE A 250 -3.63 0.57 12.49
C PHE A 250 -3.35 -0.73 13.27
N SER A 251 -3.02 -0.66 14.56
CA SER A 251 -2.92 -1.83 15.45
C SER A 251 -4.19 -1.95 16.30
N LYS A 252 -4.12 -1.70 17.60
CA LYS A 252 -5.22 -1.84 18.56
C LYS A 252 -6.46 -1.06 18.12
N GLY A 253 -6.26 0.15 17.62
CA GLY A 253 -7.33 1.07 17.24
C GLY A 253 -8.28 1.40 18.40
N ASN A 254 -9.32 2.15 18.07
CA ASN A 254 -10.34 2.57 19.03
C ASN A 254 -11.73 2.07 18.59
N PRO A 255 -12.43 1.25 19.40
CA PRO A 255 -13.78 0.77 19.07
C PRO A 255 -14.81 1.89 18.99
N ASN A 256 -14.52 3.05 19.60
CA ASN A 256 -15.36 4.24 19.59
C ASN A 256 -14.80 5.33 18.67
N ALA A 257 -13.90 4.98 17.74
CA ALA A 257 -13.39 5.93 16.76
C ALA A 257 -14.55 6.57 15.97
N LYS A 258 -14.29 7.78 15.49
CA LYS A 258 -15.17 8.45 14.54
C LYS A 258 -14.45 8.52 13.20
N TRP A 259 -15.22 8.62 12.14
CA TRP A 259 -14.65 9.00 10.85
C TRP A 259 -14.11 10.40 10.94
N GLU A 260 -12.86 10.56 10.54
CA GLU A 260 -12.20 11.84 10.38
C GLU A 260 -11.85 12.02 8.92
N ALA A 261 -11.84 13.27 8.46
CA ALA A 261 -11.67 13.56 7.05
C ALA A 261 -10.76 14.75 6.81
N ARG A 262 -10.04 14.70 5.69
CA ARG A 262 -9.20 15.76 5.17
C ARG A 262 -9.68 16.12 3.77
N PHE A 263 -9.77 17.41 3.52
CA PHE A 263 -9.92 17.94 2.18
C PHE A 263 -8.55 18.33 1.65
N ASN A 264 -8.20 17.86 0.45
CA ASN A 264 -6.89 18.04 -0.15
C ASN A 264 -7.04 18.56 -1.58
N ILE A 265 -6.18 19.52 -1.93
CA ILE A 265 -5.98 19.96 -3.31
C ILE A 265 -4.50 19.78 -3.62
N ASN A 266 -4.17 18.81 -4.46
CA ASN A 266 -2.81 18.57 -4.91
C ASN A 266 -2.66 19.03 -6.37
N ILE A 267 -1.68 19.90 -6.65
CA ILE A 267 -1.43 20.46 -7.98
C ILE A 267 -0.07 19.97 -8.47
N GLY A 268 -0.06 19.21 -9.57
CA GLY A 268 1.14 18.79 -10.28
C GLY A 268 1.28 19.49 -11.63
N TYR A 269 2.50 19.92 -11.97
CA TYR A 269 2.85 20.44 -13.29
C TYR A 269 3.92 19.54 -13.91
N TYR A 270 3.64 19.01 -15.10
CA TYR A 270 4.53 18.09 -15.82
C TYR A 270 5.13 18.79 -17.03
N PHE A 271 6.46 18.79 -17.14
CA PHE A 271 7.22 19.43 -18.22
C PHE A 271 7.80 18.42 -19.21
#